data_AF-A0A511Y8F4-F1
#
_entry.id   AF-A0A511Y8F4-F1
#
_cell.length_a   1.000
_cell.length_b   1.000
_cell.length_c   1.000
_cell.angle_alpha   90.00
_cell.angle_beta   90.00
_cell.angle_gamma   90.00
#
_symmetry.space_group_name_H-M   'P 1'
#
loop_
_entity.id
_entity.type
_entity.pdbx_description
1 polymer ?
#
loop_
_entity_poly.entity_id
_entity_poly.type
_entity_poly.pdbx_seq_one_letter_code
_entity_poly.pdbx_strand_id
1 'polypeptide(L)'
;MEFVKLGFVCKLRNGYAFKSSNFTERGVPIIRISNINDHVVTPQNSVRTIYEKQFDNFKITNGDILIAMSGATTGKFGIYKSDEIAYQNQRVGCFKILDENRLNQDYLFQVLNTIKPIIETKANGGAQPNISSNSIEGIEIPLPALRDQIQIAEILTKAENLIQKRKESIKLLDNFLKSTFLEMFGDPVKNEKGWKYLSGEKYLTKITVGVVIKPASHYVDEGVIALRSLNIKPNRIDLSNLVYFSNSANESLLSKSILNEGDVVFVRTGLTGTAAIIPKELDGCNCIDLIITRPKENLINPRYLVFFFNSDIGKRIVSSNEVGGIQKHFNVSALKKLKIPIPPIELQNQFATIVEKVESLKKEYEASLQELENMYGTLSQKAFKGELNLSKVNLKSYKVELKTHVAGSLEPQIEVENLPVFSEKEKYIKDMSLDEYYGIPEEIIAKYGSIEEHHQNWEFLLKKFFHNSYVDLSKLEDIYHKLFYQGGHDFEFEDWKAFVFEELSKSKSFLKQKFNTKTNQLELLINEIKKP
;
A
#
# COMPACT_ATOMS: atom_id res chain seq x y z
N MET A 1 16.59 30.35 11.19
CA MET A 1 15.79 29.30 11.85
C MET A 1 16.29 29.15 13.27
N GLU A 2 15.41 29.27 14.26
CA GLU A 2 15.75 29.08 15.68
C GLU A 2 15.64 27.60 16.05
N PHE A 3 16.43 27.14 17.02
CA PHE A 3 16.25 25.83 17.66
C PHE A 3 15.81 26.04 19.10
N VAL A 4 14.74 25.35 19.50
CA VAL A 4 14.19 25.43 20.87
C VAL A 4 13.97 24.03 21.43
N LYS A 5 14.02 23.88 22.75
CA LYS A 5 13.55 22.64 23.39
C LYS A 5 12.05 22.48 23.14
N LEU A 6 11.61 21.29 22.71
CA LEU A 6 10.19 21.00 22.44
C LEU A 6 9.28 21.41 23.61
N GLY A 7 9.75 21.16 24.84
CA GLY A 7 9.09 21.49 26.10
C GLY A 7 8.76 22.97 26.31
N PHE A 8 9.32 23.88 25.50
CA PHE A 8 9.06 25.32 25.52
C PHE A 8 7.79 25.70 24.75
N VAL A 9 7.41 24.91 23.73
CA VAL A 9 6.25 25.17 22.86
C VAL A 9 5.19 24.08 22.93
N CYS A 10 5.52 22.91 23.48
CA CYS A 10 4.63 21.77 23.61
C CYS A 10 4.97 20.95 24.86
N LYS A 11 3.97 20.57 25.65
CA LYS A 11 4.11 19.66 26.79
C LYS A 11 3.61 18.27 26.47
N LEU A 12 4.21 17.26 27.12
CA LEU A 12 3.71 15.90 27.04
C LEU A 12 2.93 15.58 28.30
N ARG A 13 1.59 15.57 28.19
CA ARG A 13 0.71 15.16 29.28
C ARG A 13 0.80 13.65 29.45
N ASN A 14 1.06 13.16 30.66
CA ASN A 14 1.01 11.73 30.99
C ASN A 14 -0.44 11.26 31.23
N GLY A 15 -0.72 9.99 30.94
CA GLY A 15 -2.05 9.41 31.13
C GLY A 15 -2.34 8.88 32.54
N TYR A 16 -3.48 8.20 32.68
CA TYR A 16 -3.97 7.66 33.95
C TYR A 16 -3.89 6.13 34.03
N ALA A 17 -3.66 5.62 35.25
CA ALA A 17 -3.56 4.19 35.54
C ALA A 17 -4.94 3.56 35.82
N PHE A 18 -5.68 3.24 34.76
CA PHE A 18 -6.99 2.59 34.87
C PHE A 18 -6.88 1.16 35.41
N LYS A 19 -7.64 0.83 36.46
CA LYS A 19 -7.71 -0.51 37.04
C LYS A 19 -8.55 -1.43 36.15
N SER A 20 -8.10 -2.67 35.98
CA SER A 20 -8.80 -3.66 35.16
C SER A 20 -10.17 -4.05 35.67
N SER A 21 -10.39 -3.94 36.98
CA SER A 21 -11.70 -4.10 37.62
C SER A 21 -12.76 -3.13 37.11
N ASN A 22 -12.35 -2.01 36.49
CA ASN A 22 -13.26 -0.96 36.03
C ASN A 22 -13.53 -1.08 34.52
N PHE A 23 -12.98 -2.08 33.84
CA PHE A 23 -13.24 -2.26 32.41
C PHE A 23 -14.65 -2.80 32.17
N THR A 24 -15.24 -2.35 31.08
CA THR A 24 -16.63 -2.58 30.70
C THR A 24 -16.73 -2.84 29.20
N GLU A 25 -17.83 -3.45 28.76
CA GLU A 25 -18.10 -3.67 27.32
C GLU A 25 -18.54 -2.38 26.61
N ARG A 26 -19.11 -1.42 27.34
CA ARG A 26 -19.64 -0.15 26.82
C ARG A 26 -19.13 1.01 27.65
N GLY A 27 -18.98 2.18 27.04
CA GLY A 27 -18.49 3.39 27.71
C GLY A 27 -17.36 4.03 26.91
N VAL A 28 -16.56 4.86 27.58
CA VAL A 28 -15.48 5.63 26.97
C VAL A 28 -14.27 4.72 26.72
N PRO A 29 -13.72 4.68 25.49
CA PRO A 29 -12.54 3.91 25.16
C PRO A 29 -11.29 4.42 25.89
N ILE A 30 -10.42 3.51 26.31
CA ILE A 30 -9.11 3.82 26.88
C ILE A 30 -8.03 3.48 25.85
N ILE A 31 -7.35 4.50 25.37
CA ILE A 31 -6.25 4.38 24.41
C ILE A 31 -5.01 3.90 25.13
N ARG A 32 -4.52 2.73 24.71
CA ARG A 32 -3.27 2.12 25.15
C ARG A 32 -2.23 2.17 24.03
N ILE A 33 -0.98 1.83 24.36
CA ILE A 33 0.12 1.74 23.40
C ILE A 33 -0.17 0.80 22.22
N SER A 34 -1.04 -0.20 22.41
CA SER A 34 -1.49 -1.14 21.36
C SER A 34 -2.47 -0.53 20.36
N ASN A 35 -3.09 0.61 20.68
CA ASN A 35 -4.00 1.33 19.79
C ASN A 35 -3.27 2.32 18.88
N ILE A 36 -1.97 2.53 19.10
CA ILE A 36 -1.13 3.45 18.31
C ILE A 36 -0.50 2.66 17.16
N ASN A 37 -1.07 2.84 15.97
CA ASN A 37 -0.63 2.23 14.72
C ASN A 37 0.08 3.31 13.90
N ASP A 38 1.40 3.44 14.11
CA ASP A 38 2.34 4.35 13.44
C ASP A 38 1.68 5.36 12.47
N HIS A 39 1.57 6.61 12.94
CA HIS A 39 0.84 7.76 12.35
C HIS A 39 -0.66 7.85 12.65
N VAL A 40 -1.36 6.78 13.02
CA VAL A 40 -2.80 6.80 13.32
C VAL A 40 -3.13 6.14 14.66
N VAL A 41 -4.03 6.76 15.42
CA VAL A 41 -4.61 6.19 16.65
C VAL A 41 -6.11 6.08 16.50
N THR A 42 -6.66 4.90 16.79
CA THR A 42 -8.11 4.66 16.75
C THR A 42 -8.57 3.97 18.03
N PRO A 43 -9.84 4.15 18.45
CA PRO A 43 -10.38 3.43 19.61
C PRO A 43 -10.70 1.96 19.31
N GLN A 44 -10.37 1.45 18.11
CA GLN A 44 -10.69 0.09 17.71
C GLN A 44 -9.98 -0.94 18.61
N ASN A 45 -10.72 -1.94 19.06
CA ASN A 45 -10.26 -2.97 20.00
C ASN A 45 -9.72 -2.40 21.33
N SER A 46 -10.07 -1.16 21.70
CA SER A 46 -9.75 -0.60 23.00
C SER A 46 -10.59 -1.23 24.11
N VAL A 47 -10.06 -1.26 25.33
CA VAL A 47 -10.89 -1.51 26.51
C VAL A 47 -11.69 -0.25 26.82
N ARG A 48 -12.87 -0.39 27.44
CA ARG A 48 -13.74 0.74 27.76
C ARG A 48 -13.98 0.87 29.26
N THR A 49 -14.28 2.07 29.73
CA THR A 49 -14.67 2.37 31.11
C THR A 49 -15.88 3.29 31.13
N ILE A 50 -16.59 3.35 32.26
CA ILE A 50 -17.66 4.32 32.46
C ILE A 50 -17.06 5.73 32.47
N TYR A 51 -17.80 6.70 31.93
CA TYR A 51 -17.45 8.11 32.01
C TYR A 51 -17.46 8.57 33.48
N GLU A 52 -16.38 9.17 33.94
CA GLU A 52 -16.32 9.82 35.25
C GLU A 52 -15.62 11.17 35.13
N LYS A 53 -16.16 12.19 35.83
CA LYS A 53 -15.64 13.56 35.80
C LYS A 53 -14.17 13.65 36.22
N GLN A 54 -13.70 12.76 37.10
CA GLN A 54 -12.30 12.71 37.52
C GLN A 54 -11.32 12.41 36.37
N PHE A 55 -11.79 11.82 35.28
CA PHE A 55 -10.96 11.49 34.12
C PHE A 55 -10.94 12.57 33.04
N ASP A 56 -11.61 13.70 33.25
CA ASP A 56 -11.70 14.79 32.26
C ASP A 56 -10.32 15.31 31.83
N ASN A 57 -9.35 15.34 32.75
CA ASN A 57 -7.97 15.76 32.47
C ASN A 57 -7.20 14.79 31.55
N PHE A 58 -7.72 13.58 31.31
CA PHE A 58 -7.13 12.55 30.46
C PHE A 58 -7.92 12.32 29.18
N LYS A 59 -8.90 13.18 28.87
CA LYS A 59 -9.64 13.15 27.61
C LYS A 59 -8.72 13.35 26.41
N ILE A 60 -8.98 12.58 25.38
CA ILE A 60 -8.40 12.63 24.05
C ILE A 60 -9.54 12.91 23.08
N THR A 61 -9.32 13.84 22.17
CA THR A 61 -10.27 14.21 21.11
C THR A 61 -9.64 14.08 19.73
N ASN A 62 -10.47 14.07 18.68
CA ASN A 62 -10.02 14.02 17.30
C ASN A 62 -8.92 15.07 17.06
N GLY A 63 -7.83 14.67 16.40
CA GLY A 63 -6.67 15.54 16.14
C GLY A 63 -5.57 15.49 17.20
N ASP A 64 -5.82 14.98 18.42
CA ASP A 64 -4.76 14.88 19.44
C ASP A 64 -3.61 13.97 18.97
N ILE A 65 -2.37 14.44 19.14
CA ILE A 65 -1.17 13.66 18.83
C ILE A 65 -0.76 12.87 20.09
N LEU A 66 -0.63 11.56 19.93
CA LEU A 66 -0.33 10.61 21.02
C LEU A 66 0.93 9.81 20.73
N ILE A 67 1.68 9.45 21.77
CA ILE A 67 2.92 8.65 21.67
C ILE A 67 2.93 7.51 22.69
N ALA A 68 3.43 6.34 22.27
CA ALA A 68 3.72 5.23 23.16
C ALA A 68 5.04 5.45 23.89
N MET A 69 5.02 5.39 25.22
CA MET A 69 6.17 5.74 26.07
C MET A 69 6.87 4.53 26.69
N SER A 70 6.42 3.31 26.39
CA SER A 70 6.95 2.08 26.98
C SER A 70 6.83 0.86 26.08
N GLY A 71 7.71 -0.13 26.31
CA GLY A 71 7.71 -1.44 25.64
C GLY A 71 8.26 -1.40 24.22
N ALA A 72 8.05 -2.47 23.47
CA ALA A 72 8.50 -2.58 22.07
C ALA A 72 7.86 -1.55 21.11
N THR A 73 6.85 -0.81 21.59
CA THR A 73 6.17 0.26 20.86
C THR A 73 6.70 1.66 21.21
N THR A 74 7.69 1.78 22.09
CA THR A 74 8.21 3.11 22.50
C THR A 74 8.64 3.92 21.29
N GLY A 75 8.15 5.16 21.19
CA GLY A 75 8.44 6.05 20.06
C GLY A 75 7.41 6.00 18.94
N LYS A 76 6.53 4.99 18.89
CA LYS A 76 5.36 5.03 17.98
C LYS A 76 4.43 6.15 18.39
N PHE A 77 4.00 6.97 17.44
CA PHE A 77 3.06 8.05 17.67
C PHE A 77 2.04 8.13 16.54
N GLY A 78 0.97 8.89 16.74
CA GLY A 78 -0.05 9.10 15.71
C GLY A 78 -1.10 10.11 16.11
N ILE A 79 -1.92 10.50 15.13
CA ILE A 79 -3.07 11.38 15.34
C ILE A 79 -4.28 10.53 15.70
N TYR A 80 -5.00 10.91 16.74
CA TYR A 80 -6.27 10.30 17.08
C TYR A 80 -7.33 10.67 16.03
N LYS A 81 -7.83 9.67 15.30
CA LYS A 81 -8.81 9.83 14.21
C LYS A 81 -10.12 9.14 14.58
N SER A 82 -10.97 9.83 15.34
CA SER A 82 -12.30 9.38 15.74
C SER A 82 -13.08 10.52 16.36
N ASP A 83 -14.38 10.58 16.09
CA ASP A 83 -15.31 11.52 16.73
C ASP A 83 -15.68 11.12 18.17
N GLU A 84 -15.40 9.86 18.54
CA GLU A 84 -15.59 9.39 19.91
C GLU A 84 -14.51 9.94 20.85
N ILE A 85 -14.90 10.55 21.97
CA ILE A 85 -13.96 10.93 23.04
C ILE A 85 -13.33 9.68 23.63
N ALA A 86 -12.02 9.71 23.91
CA ALA A 86 -11.31 8.63 24.57
C ALA A 86 -10.55 9.09 25.81
N TYR A 87 -10.06 8.14 26.61
CA TYR A 87 -9.17 8.38 27.74
C TYR A 87 -7.76 7.88 27.50
N GLN A 88 -6.80 8.63 28.02
CA GLN A 88 -5.37 8.36 27.89
C GLN A 88 -4.84 7.42 28.97
N ASN A 89 -4.32 6.24 28.60
CA ASN A 89 -3.67 5.32 29.52
C ASN A 89 -2.29 5.83 30.02
N GLN A 90 -1.82 5.37 31.19
CA GLN A 90 -0.57 5.83 31.82
C GLN A 90 0.71 5.62 30.99
N ARG A 91 0.69 4.75 29.98
CA ARG A 91 1.82 4.48 29.09
C ARG A 91 1.74 5.24 27.75
N VAL A 92 0.71 6.04 27.58
CA VAL A 92 0.50 6.91 26.41
C VAL A 92 0.75 8.34 26.85
N GLY A 93 1.56 9.08 26.08
CA GLY A 93 1.74 10.52 26.19
C GLY A 93 0.85 11.26 25.19
N CYS A 94 0.40 12.47 25.53
CA CYS A 94 -0.39 13.32 24.65
C CYS A 94 0.30 14.68 24.54
N PHE A 95 0.64 15.07 23.31
CA PHE A 95 1.27 16.36 23.04
C PHE A 95 0.22 17.46 23.16
N LYS A 96 0.52 18.48 23.97
CA LYS A 96 -0.31 19.66 24.18
C LYS A 96 0.50 20.90 23.82
N ILE A 97 0.12 21.52 22.71
CA ILE A 97 0.70 22.77 22.22
C ILE A 97 0.37 23.87 23.24
N LEU A 98 1.39 24.65 23.63
CA LEU A 98 1.25 25.71 24.63
C LEU A 98 0.81 27.04 24.00
N ASP A 99 1.19 27.28 22.75
CA ASP A 99 0.86 28.50 22.00
C ASP A 99 0.72 28.17 20.51
N GLU A 100 -0.52 28.19 20.02
CA GLU A 100 -0.86 27.89 18.61
C GLU A 100 -0.36 28.97 17.64
N ASN A 101 -0.01 30.18 18.13
CA ASN A 101 0.61 31.22 17.29
C ASN A 101 2.11 30.96 17.06
N ARG A 102 2.69 30.01 17.80
CA ARG A 102 4.13 29.69 17.72
C ARG A 102 4.40 28.31 17.15
N LEU A 103 3.49 27.36 17.33
CA LEU A 103 3.66 25.99 16.86
C LEU A 103 2.40 25.50 16.16
N ASN A 104 2.53 25.21 14.87
CA ASN A 104 1.49 24.55 14.10
C ASN A 104 1.48 23.03 14.38
N GLN A 105 0.29 22.45 14.50
CA GLN A 105 0.10 21.04 14.85
C GLN A 105 0.60 20.06 13.77
N ASP A 106 0.34 20.36 12.48
CA ASP A 106 0.80 19.51 11.38
C ASP A 106 2.33 19.57 11.27
N TYR A 107 2.93 20.74 11.52
CA TYR A 107 4.37 20.88 11.63
C TYR A 107 4.95 20.08 12.81
N LEU A 108 4.31 20.13 13.98
CA LEU A 108 4.70 19.29 15.13
C LEU A 108 4.70 17.80 14.74
N PHE A 109 3.69 17.35 14.01
CA PHE A 109 3.64 15.97 13.52
C PHE A 109 4.85 15.62 12.65
N GLN A 110 5.23 16.51 11.72
CA GLN A 110 6.41 16.33 10.88
C GLN A 110 7.73 16.38 11.67
N VAL A 111 7.83 17.25 12.69
CA VAL A 111 8.99 17.27 13.60
C VAL A 111 9.13 15.95 14.35
N LEU A 112 8.01 15.39 14.85
CA LEU A 112 8.01 14.11 15.55
C LEU A 112 8.49 12.96 14.66
N ASN A 113 8.18 12.98 13.36
CA ASN A 113 8.69 12.01 12.39
C ASN A 113 10.23 12.05 12.35
N THR A 114 10.79 13.26 12.30
CA THR A 114 12.24 13.49 12.21
C THR A 114 12.98 13.11 13.49
N ILE A 115 12.40 13.39 14.67
CA ILE A 115 13.06 13.09 15.96
C ILE A 115 12.77 11.70 16.50
N LYS A 116 11.90 10.91 15.86
CA LYS A 116 11.56 9.53 16.27
C LYS A 116 12.81 8.65 16.50
N PRO A 117 13.84 8.62 15.63
CA PRO A 117 15.05 7.84 15.89
C PRO A 117 15.81 8.28 17.16
N ILE A 118 15.76 9.57 17.49
CA ILE A 118 16.36 10.13 18.72
C ILE A 118 15.58 9.64 19.94
N ILE A 119 14.24 9.65 19.86
CA ILE A 119 13.34 9.14 20.91
C ILE A 119 13.61 7.63 21.14
N GLU A 120 13.70 6.84 20.07
CA GLU A 120 13.97 5.39 20.14
C GLU A 120 15.35 5.10 20.75
N THR A 121 16.38 5.85 20.34
CA THR A 121 17.74 5.71 20.91
C THR A 121 17.75 6.04 22.40
N LYS A 122 17.08 7.12 22.82
CA LYS A 122 16.95 7.48 24.24
C LYS A 122 16.16 6.47 25.06
N ALA A 123 15.22 5.74 24.43
CA ALA A 123 14.39 4.74 25.10
C ALA A 123 15.12 3.42 25.39
N ASN A 124 16.11 3.06 24.56
CA ASN A 124 16.78 1.75 24.57
C ASN A 124 17.93 1.62 25.60
N GLY A 125 18.02 2.53 26.58
CA GLY A 125 19.06 2.51 27.62
C GLY A 125 18.91 1.43 28.71
N GLY A 126 17.89 0.56 28.65
CA GLY A 126 17.62 -0.49 29.65
C GLY A 126 16.94 -1.73 29.07
N ALA A 127 16.80 -2.80 29.87
CA ALA A 127 16.27 -4.10 29.43
C ALA A 127 14.83 -4.05 28.87
N GLN A 128 14.04 -3.03 29.24
CA GLN A 128 12.74 -2.73 28.64
C GLN A 128 12.75 -1.27 28.17
N PRO A 129 12.48 -1.00 26.87
CA PRO A 129 12.47 0.36 26.36
C PRO A 129 11.40 1.21 27.07
N ASN A 130 11.81 2.37 27.59
CA ASN A 130 10.94 3.33 28.25
C ASN A 130 11.52 4.74 28.06
N ILE A 131 10.65 5.73 27.90
CA ILE A 131 11.08 7.13 27.81
C ILE A 131 10.22 8.03 28.69
N SER A 132 10.86 8.98 29.36
CA SER A 132 10.16 9.97 30.19
C SER A 132 9.66 11.16 29.35
N SER A 133 8.60 11.83 29.81
CA SER A 133 8.12 13.07 29.19
C SER A 133 9.22 14.13 29.12
N ASN A 134 9.98 14.29 30.21
CA ASN A 134 11.09 15.24 30.29
C ASN A 134 12.19 14.96 29.25
N SER A 135 12.45 13.68 28.94
CA SER A 135 13.45 13.29 27.93
C SER A 135 13.02 13.69 26.51
N ILE A 136 11.72 13.62 26.20
CA ILE A 136 11.14 14.04 24.93
C ILE A 136 11.06 15.57 24.86
N GLU A 137 10.55 16.21 25.91
CA GLU A 137 10.45 17.67 26.02
C GLU A 137 11.81 18.37 25.95
N GLY A 138 12.89 17.69 26.36
CA GLY A 138 14.25 18.20 26.28
C GLY A 138 14.91 18.09 24.90
N ILE A 139 14.26 17.50 23.89
CA ILE A 139 14.79 17.44 22.52
C ILE A 139 14.71 18.82 21.88
N GLU A 140 15.80 19.26 21.27
CA GLU A 140 15.84 20.50 20.49
C GLU A 140 15.22 20.27 19.11
N ILE A 141 14.34 21.19 18.72
CA ILE A 141 13.61 21.16 17.45
C ILE A 141 13.79 22.48 16.70
N PRO A 142 13.85 22.47 15.36
CA PRO A 142 13.79 23.69 14.57
C PRO A 142 12.39 24.31 14.68
N LEU A 143 12.34 25.63 14.88
CA LEU A 143 11.11 26.40 14.99
C LEU A 143 11.17 27.61 14.05
N PRO A 144 10.86 27.45 12.75
CA PRO A 144 10.73 28.58 11.83
C PRO A 144 9.44 29.38 12.11
N ALA A 145 9.23 30.47 11.35
CA ALA A 145 8.00 31.24 11.46
C ALA A 145 6.77 30.39 11.15
N LEU A 146 5.61 30.72 11.75
CA LEU A 146 4.39 29.93 11.62
C LEU A 146 3.96 29.69 10.16
N ARG A 147 4.13 30.69 9.30
CA ARG A 147 3.90 30.57 7.85
C ARG A 147 4.76 29.46 7.22
N ASP A 148 6.05 29.45 7.54
CA ASP A 148 6.99 28.46 7.01
C ASP A 148 6.68 27.07 7.56
N GLN A 149 6.28 26.96 8.83
CA GLN A 149 5.83 25.70 9.45
C GLN A 149 4.68 25.09 8.67
N ILE A 150 3.65 25.89 8.32
CA ILE A 150 2.50 25.46 7.52
C ILE A 150 2.95 24.98 6.14
N GLN A 151 3.79 25.76 5.44
CA GLN A 151 4.28 25.37 4.10
C GLN A 151 5.12 24.09 4.13
N ILE A 152 5.99 23.93 5.15
CA ILE A 152 6.77 22.71 5.34
C ILE A 152 5.84 21.53 5.58
N ALA A 153 4.88 21.68 6.49
CA ALA A 153 3.93 20.62 6.83
C ALA A 153 3.12 20.17 5.61
N GLU A 154 2.63 21.11 4.81
CA GLU A 154 1.87 20.81 3.59
C GLU A 154 2.70 20.01 2.57
N ILE A 155 3.95 20.44 2.29
CA ILE A 155 4.80 19.77 1.29
C ILE A 155 5.18 18.36 1.74
N LEU A 156 5.59 18.20 3.01
CA LEU A 156 5.99 16.91 3.54
C LEU A 156 4.79 15.96 3.61
N THR A 157 3.63 16.43 4.03
CA THR A 157 2.38 15.64 4.04
C THR A 157 1.99 15.21 2.63
N LYS A 158 2.11 16.09 1.62
CA LYS A 158 1.86 15.71 0.22
C LYS A 158 2.80 14.60 -0.25
N ALA A 159 4.08 14.69 0.07
CA ALA A 159 5.05 13.65 -0.28
C ALA A 159 4.77 12.32 0.43
N GLU A 160 4.42 12.35 1.72
CA GLU A 160 4.00 11.16 2.49
C GLU A 160 2.75 10.51 1.90
N ASN A 161 1.75 11.30 1.53
CA ASN A 161 0.53 10.80 0.90
C ASN A 161 0.83 10.09 -0.43
N LEU A 162 1.74 10.63 -1.26
CA LEU A 162 2.16 9.97 -2.50
C LEU A 162 2.88 8.64 -2.24
N ILE A 163 3.76 8.60 -1.25
CA ILE A 163 4.44 7.36 -0.81
C ILE A 163 3.39 6.32 -0.39
N GLN A 164 2.40 6.72 0.40
CA GLN A 164 1.34 5.84 0.88
C GLN A 164 0.46 5.33 -0.26
N LYS A 165 -0.02 6.21 -1.16
CA LYS A 165 -0.78 5.82 -2.36
C LYS A 165 0.01 4.84 -3.24
N ARG A 166 1.32 5.01 -3.36
CA ARG A 166 2.20 4.09 -4.12
C ARG A 166 2.33 2.72 -3.44
N LYS A 167 2.52 2.67 -2.12
CA LYS A 167 2.53 1.41 -1.34
C LYS A 167 1.19 0.66 -1.46
N GLU A 168 0.08 1.39 -1.42
CA GLU A 168 -1.26 0.81 -1.59
C GLU A 168 -1.47 0.26 -3.00
N SER A 169 -1.04 1.00 -4.03
CA SER A 169 -1.10 0.55 -5.43
C SER A 169 -0.35 -0.78 -5.65
N ILE A 170 0.85 -0.92 -5.08
CA ILE A 170 1.63 -2.17 -5.13
C ILE A 170 0.86 -3.33 -4.50
N LYS A 171 0.21 -3.09 -3.35
CA LYS A 171 -0.62 -4.10 -2.67
C LYS A 171 -1.87 -4.46 -3.46
N LEU A 172 -2.48 -3.50 -4.16
CA LEU A 172 -3.64 -3.73 -5.03
C LEU A 172 -3.28 -4.62 -6.21
N LEU A 173 -2.09 -4.47 -6.80
CA LEU A 173 -1.60 -5.36 -7.86
C LEU A 173 -1.49 -6.82 -7.39
N ASP A 174 -1.00 -7.05 -6.17
CA ASP A 174 -0.95 -8.40 -5.59
C ASP A 174 -2.36 -9.00 -5.38
N ASN A 175 -3.31 -8.18 -4.94
CA ASN A 175 -4.70 -8.61 -4.75
C ASN A 175 -5.41 -8.84 -6.09
N PHE A 176 -5.09 -8.06 -7.12
CA PHE A 176 -5.60 -8.23 -8.47
C PHE A 176 -5.18 -9.59 -9.05
N LEU A 177 -3.93 -10.01 -8.89
CA LEU A 177 -3.50 -11.34 -9.35
C LEU A 177 -4.22 -12.46 -8.61
N LYS A 178 -4.42 -12.34 -7.29
CA LYS A 178 -5.15 -13.33 -6.48
C LYS A 178 -6.60 -13.46 -6.92
N SER A 179 -7.29 -12.33 -7.12
CA SER A 179 -8.69 -12.33 -7.58
C SER A 179 -8.82 -12.85 -9.00
N THR A 180 -7.96 -12.41 -9.92
CA THR A 180 -7.91 -12.92 -11.31
C THR A 180 -7.70 -14.43 -11.34
N PHE A 181 -6.79 -14.97 -10.52
CA PHE A 181 -6.58 -16.41 -10.43
C PHE A 181 -7.85 -17.15 -9.97
N LEU A 182 -8.51 -16.66 -8.93
CA LEU A 182 -9.76 -17.25 -8.43
C LEU A 182 -10.91 -17.14 -9.43
N GLU A 183 -11.02 -16.03 -10.17
CA GLU A 183 -12.02 -15.84 -11.21
C GLU A 183 -11.83 -16.84 -12.36
N MET A 184 -10.59 -16.95 -12.86
CA MET A 184 -10.24 -17.80 -13.99
C MET A 184 -10.34 -19.30 -13.64
N PHE A 185 -9.85 -19.69 -12.47
CA PHE A 185 -9.65 -21.10 -12.14
C PHE A 185 -10.57 -21.63 -11.03
N GLY A 186 -11.24 -20.74 -10.29
CA GLY A 186 -12.07 -21.09 -9.13
C GLY A 186 -11.23 -21.45 -7.90
N ASP A 187 -11.93 -21.86 -6.84
CA ASP A 187 -11.30 -22.48 -5.65
C ASP A 187 -10.82 -23.90 -6.02
N PRO A 188 -9.51 -24.21 -5.97
CA PRO A 188 -9.00 -25.53 -6.32
C PRO A 188 -9.39 -26.69 -5.40
N VAL A 189 -9.93 -26.44 -4.21
CA VAL A 189 -10.45 -27.49 -3.32
C VAL A 189 -11.87 -27.84 -3.72
N LYS A 190 -12.70 -26.82 -3.97
CA LYS A 190 -14.07 -27.03 -4.43
C LYS A 190 -14.14 -27.48 -5.88
N ASN A 191 -13.16 -27.06 -6.69
CA ASN A 191 -13.07 -27.30 -8.12
C ASN A 191 -14.40 -27.00 -8.84
N GLU A 192 -15.00 -25.84 -8.55
CA GLU A 192 -16.33 -25.43 -9.06
C GLU A 192 -16.40 -25.44 -10.60
N LYS A 193 -15.25 -25.27 -11.26
CA LYS A 193 -15.11 -25.28 -12.71
C LYS A 193 -14.91 -26.69 -13.31
N GLY A 194 -14.80 -27.72 -12.47
CA GLY A 194 -14.72 -29.11 -12.91
C GLY A 194 -13.42 -29.52 -13.62
N TRP A 195 -12.29 -28.87 -13.29
CA TRP A 195 -11.00 -29.17 -13.92
C TRP A 195 -10.54 -30.60 -13.62
N LYS A 196 -9.81 -31.19 -14.58
CA LYS A 196 -9.25 -32.53 -14.42
C LYS A 196 -8.11 -32.52 -13.41
N TYR A 197 -8.14 -33.42 -12.44
CA TYR A 197 -7.02 -33.62 -11.54
C TYR A 197 -5.97 -34.53 -12.15
N LEU A 198 -4.72 -34.08 -12.16
CA LEU A 198 -3.56 -34.89 -12.55
C LEU A 198 -2.55 -34.93 -11.40
N SER A 199 -1.87 -36.07 -11.25
CA SER A 199 -0.76 -36.20 -10.30
C SER A 199 0.52 -35.55 -10.84
N GLY A 200 1.44 -35.14 -9.97
CA GLY A 200 2.75 -34.58 -10.32
C GLY A 200 3.49 -35.36 -11.40
N GLU A 201 3.49 -36.69 -11.32
CA GLU A 201 4.11 -37.56 -12.33
C GLU A 201 3.52 -37.44 -13.74
N LYS A 202 2.29 -36.92 -13.87
CA LYS A 202 1.64 -36.73 -15.17
C LYS A 202 1.93 -35.36 -15.77
N TYR A 203 2.00 -34.31 -14.95
CA TYR A 203 2.19 -32.93 -15.39
C TYR A 203 3.64 -32.40 -15.30
N LEU A 204 4.56 -33.15 -14.71
CA LEU A 204 5.99 -32.82 -14.65
C LEU A 204 6.82 -33.89 -15.38
N THR A 205 7.83 -33.47 -16.15
CA THR A 205 8.78 -34.36 -16.83
C THR A 205 10.00 -34.69 -15.97
N LYS A 206 10.39 -33.78 -15.07
CA LYS A 206 11.47 -33.95 -14.09
C LYS A 206 10.93 -33.65 -12.70
N ILE A 207 11.24 -34.51 -11.73
CA ILE A 207 11.04 -34.25 -10.29
C ILE A 207 12.23 -34.87 -9.56
N THR A 208 13.16 -34.04 -9.10
CA THR A 208 14.36 -34.47 -8.38
C THR A 208 14.68 -33.50 -7.25
N VAL A 209 15.81 -33.69 -6.59
CA VAL A 209 16.31 -32.82 -5.53
C VAL A 209 17.67 -32.24 -5.90
N GLY A 210 17.94 -31.03 -5.43
CA GLY A 210 19.26 -30.42 -5.43
C GLY A 210 20.29 -31.17 -4.59
N VAL A 211 21.49 -30.61 -4.47
CA VAL A 211 22.58 -31.20 -3.70
C VAL A 211 22.20 -31.28 -2.22
N VAL A 212 22.32 -32.46 -1.61
CA VAL A 212 22.00 -32.69 -0.18
C VAL A 212 23.16 -33.27 0.62
N ILE A 213 24.10 -33.95 -0.03
CA ILE A 213 25.25 -34.58 0.64
C ILE A 213 26.38 -33.57 0.71
N LYS A 214 26.72 -33.12 1.92
CA LYS A 214 27.85 -32.21 2.21
C LYS A 214 27.96 -31.03 1.22
N PRO A 215 26.89 -30.25 0.95
CA PRO A 215 26.93 -29.20 -0.06
C PRO A 215 28.02 -28.15 0.22
N ALA A 216 28.28 -27.84 1.49
CA ALA A 216 29.32 -26.88 1.90
C ALA A 216 30.75 -27.29 1.51
N SER A 217 31.04 -28.59 1.29
CA SER A 217 32.38 -29.00 0.84
C SER A 217 32.67 -28.64 -0.61
N HIS A 218 31.67 -28.16 -1.35
CA HIS A 218 31.81 -27.73 -2.74
C HIS A 218 31.82 -26.21 -2.88
N TYR A 219 31.76 -25.46 -1.76
CA TYR A 219 31.71 -24.00 -1.81
C TYR A 219 33.04 -23.40 -2.24
N VAL A 220 32.95 -22.38 -3.08
CA VAL A 220 34.05 -21.54 -3.53
C VAL A 220 33.61 -20.08 -3.44
N ASP A 221 34.56 -19.16 -3.44
CA ASP A 221 34.27 -17.73 -3.36
C ASP A 221 33.59 -17.21 -4.63
N GLU A 222 33.97 -17.73 -5.80
CA GLU A 222 33.41 -17.40 -7.11
C GLU A 222 33.18 -18.66 -7.96
N GLY A 223 32.07 -18.71 -8.70
CA GLY A 223 31.73 -19.85 -9.55
C GLY A 223 30.26 -19.87 -9.96
N VAL A 224 29.71 -21.08 -10.11
CA VAL A 224 28.29 -21.28 -10.46
C VAL A 224 27.42 -21.01 -9.26
N ILE A 225 26.42 -20.14 -9.41
CA ILE A 225 25.44 -19.85 -8.36
C ILE A 225 24.76 -21.14 -7.89
N ALA A 226 24.73 -21.36 -6.57
CA ALA A 226 24.02 -22.45 -5.93
C ALA A 226 22.89 -21.92 -5.03
N LEU A 227 21.66 -21.98 -5.55
CA LEU A 227 20.47 -21.48 -4.86
C LEU A 227 20.12 -22.34 -3.64
N ARG A 228 19.79 -21.70 -2.52
CA ARG A 228 19.32 -22.33 -1.28
C ARG A 228 17.87 -21.95 -1.00
N SER A 229 17.24 -22.61 -0.03
CA SER A 229 15.88 -22.28 0.43
C SER A 229 15.69 -20.79 0.77
N LEU A 230 16.73 -20.12 1.27
CA LEU A 230 16.68 -18.68 1.58
C LEU A 230 16.55 -17.78 0.35
N ASN A 231 17.02 -18.25 -0.81
CA ASN A 231 16.97 -17.53 -2.09
C ASN A 231 15.62 -17.68 -2.77
N ILE A 232 14.75 -18.60 -2.34
CA ILE A 232 13.45 -18.82 -2.97
C ILE A 232 12.38 -18.06 -2.19
N LYS A 233 11.75 -17.08 -2.85
CA LYS A 233 10.61 -16.31 -2.32
C LYS A 233 9.37 -16.62 -3.17
N PRO A 234 8.15 -16.32 -2.68
CA PRO A 234 6.95 -16.49 -3.49
C PRO A 234 7.08 -15.74 -4.83
N ASN A 235 6.99 -16.48 -5.93
CA ASN A 235 7.05 -16.02 -7.31
C ASN A 235 8.38 -15.40 -7.77
N ARG A 236 9.44 -15.36 -6.95
CA ARG A 236 10.72 -14.73 -7.31
C ARG A 236 11.94 -15.36 -6.64
N ILE A 237 13.11 -15.10 -7.20
CA ILE A 237 14.40 -15.52 -6.65
C ILE A 237 15.11 -14.29 -6.06
N ASP A 238 15.59 -14.45 -4.84
CA ASP A 238 16.36 -13.46 -4.09
C ASP A 238 17.86 -13.75 -4.28
N LEU A 239 18.54 -12.82 -4.95
CA LEU A 239 19.95 -12.91 -5.30
C LEU A 239 20.89 -12.38 -4.20
N SER A 240 20.38 -12.09 -3.00
CA SER A 240 21.21 -11.78 -1.85
C SER A 240 21.85 -13.03 -1.24
N ASN A 241 23.04 -12.87 -0.64
CA ASN A 241 23.73 -13.92 0.12
C ASN A 241 23.94 -15.25 -0.65
N LEU A 242 24.30 -15.16 -1.93
CA LEU A 242 24.57 -16.32 -2.78
C LEU A 242 25.76 -17.14 -2.26
N VAL A 243 25.77 -18.43 -2.59
CA VAL A 243 26.98 -19.26 -2.51
C VAL A 243 27.25 -19.83 -3.89
N TYR A 244 28.49 -20.26 -4.10
CA TYR A 244 28.95 -20.71 -5.40
C TYR A 244 29.54 -22.11 -5.30
N PHE A 245 29.34 -22.90 -6.35
CA PHE A 245 30.07 -24.14 -6.59
C PHE A 245 31.14 -23.92 -7.67
N SER A 246 32.23 -24.68 -7.61
CA SER A 246 33.22 -24.65 -8.69
C SER A 246 32.61 -25.15 -10.00
N ASN A 247 33.03 -24.59 -11.13
CA ASN A 247 32.58 -25.03 -12.46
C ASN A 247 32.82 -26.55 -12.66
N SER A 248 34.00 -27.04 -12.23
CA SER A 248 34.36 -28.46 -12.35
C SER A 248 33.44 -29.38 -11.55
N ALA A 249 33.07 -29.01 -10.32
CA ALA A 249 32.13 -29.78 -9.51
C ALA A 249 30.71 -29.72 -10.09
N ASN A 250 30.30 -28.55 -10.59
CA ASN A 250 28.99 -28.34 -11.22
C ASN A 250 28.78 -29.26 -12.43
N GLU A 251 29.75 -29.30 -13.34
CA GLU A 251 29.67 -30.06 -14.60
C GLU A 251 29.81 -31.57 -14.39
N SER A 252 30.54 -32.01 -13.36
CA SER A 252 30.78 -33.42 -13.08
C SER A 252 29.85 -33.98 -12.00
N LEU A 253 30.26 -33.84 -10.73
CA LEU A 253 29.64 -34.46 -9.56
C LEU A 253 28.22 -33.95 -9.28
N LEU A 254 27.95 -32.68 -9.60
CA LEU A 254 26.70 -31.98 -9.25
C LEU A 254 25.79 -31.74 -10.47
N SER A 255 26.10 -32.37 -11.60
CA SER A 255 25.38 -32.18 -12.88
C SER A 255 23.88 -32.52 -12.82
N LYS A 256 23.47 -33.41 -11.92
CA LYS A 256 22.07 -33.83 -11.76
C LYS A 256 21.15 -32.73 -11.21
N SER A 257 21.72 -31.77 -10.49
CA SER A 257 21.00 -30.68 -9.84
C SER A 257 21.10 -29.34 -10.57
N ILE A 258 21.70 -29.33 -11.76
CA ILE A 258 21.67 -28.18 -12.66
C ILE A 258 20.22 -27.86 -13.02
N LEU A 259 19.93 -26.57 -12.91
CA LEU A 259 18.66 -25.93 -13.21
C LEU A 259 18.71 -25.32 -14.61
N ASN A 260 17.58 -25.40 -15.31
CA ASN A 260 17.42 -24.77 -16.61
C ASN A 260 16.39 -23.65 -16.53
N GLU A 261 16.44 -22.70 -17.45
CA GLU A 261 15.37 -21.73 -17.69
C GLU A 261 14.01 -22.44 -17.75
N GLY A 262 13.03 -21.90 -17.02
CA GLY A 262 11.66 -22.44 -16.98
C GLY A 262 11.47 -23.62 -16.03
N ASP A 263 12.53 -24.18 -15.44
CA ASP A 263 12.39 -25.10 -14.30
C ASP A 263 11.68 -24.38 -13.14
N VAL A 264 10.91 -25.15 -12.37
CA VAL A 264 10.25 -24.66 -11.15
C VAL A 264 10.89 -25.33 -9.94
N VAL A 265 11.36 -24.52 -9.01
CA VAL A 265 11.97 -24.98 -7.76
C VAL A 265 11.03 -24.81 -6.59
N PHE A 266 11.02 -25.77 -5.67
CA PHE A 266 10.26 -25.71 -4.42
C PHE A 266 11.17 -25.81 -3.20
N VAL A 267 10.89 -24.99 -2.19
CA VAL A 267 11.53 -25.08 -0.89
C VAL A 267 11.11 -26.38 -0.19
N ARG A 268 12.10 -27.17 0.23
CA ARG A 268 11.90 -28.45 0.92
C ARG A 268 11.82 -28.33 2.43
N THR A 269 12.58 -27.40 3.00
CA THR A 269 12.80 -27.22 4.45
C THR A 269 12.72 -25.74 4.79
N GLY A 270 12.01 -25.39 5.87
CA GLY A 270 11.80 -24.01 6.31
C GLY A 270 10.48 -23.45 5.77
N LEU A 271 10.53 -22.65 4.70
CA LEU A 271 9.33 -22.13 4.02
C LEU A 271 8.76 -23.15 3.02
N THR A 272 8.50 -24.36 3.51
CA THR A 272 8.14 -25.53 2.72
C THR A 272 7.01 -25.26 1.71
N GLY A 273 7.19 -25.67 0.46
CA GLY A 273 6.21 -25.49 -0.62
C GLY A 273 6.28 -24.16 -1.36
N THR A 274 7.05 -23.18 -0.86
CA THR A 274 7.29 -21.93 -1.60
C THR A 274 7.97 -22.25 -2.93
N ALA A 275 7.46 -21.66 -4.02
CA ALA A 275 7.89 -21.97 -5.37
C ALA A 275 8.35 -20.74 -6.15
N ALA A 276 9.32 -20.93 -7.04
CA ALA A 276 9.76 -19.91 -8.00
C ALA A 276 10.17 -20.55 -9.35
N ILE A 277 10.10 -19.76 -10.42
CA ILE A 277 10.57 -20.15 -11.76
C ILE A 277 12.02 -19.71 -11.88
N ILE A 278 12.85 -20.56 -12.49
CA ILE A 278 14.22 -20.20 -12.87
C ILE A 278 14.16 -19.30 -14.11
N PRO A 279 14.57 -18.03 -13.99
CA PRO A 279 14.61 -17.11 -15.12
C PRO A 279 15.84 -17.38 -15.99
N LYS A 280 15.85 -16.79 -17.18
CA LYS A 280 16.91 -16.99 -18.18
C LYS A 280 18.31 -16.64 -17.67
N GLU A 281 18.43 -15.64 -16.82
CA GLU A 281 19.71 -15.18 -16.26
C GLU A 281 20.34 -16.19 -15.28
N LEU A 282 19.56 -17.17 -14.83
CA LEU A 282 20.00 -18.24 -13.94
C LEU A 282 20.02 -19.62 -14.64
N ASP A 283 19.94 -19.65 -15.96
CA ASP A 283 20.13 -20.90 -16.72
C ASP A 283 21.52 -21.49 -16.43
N GLY A 284 21.57 -22.79 -16.13
CA GLY A 284 22.81 -23.49 -15.78
C GLY A 284 23.25 -23.34 -14.31
N CYS A 285 22.51 -22.59 -13.48
CA CYS A 285 22.80 -22.53 -12.04
C CYS A 285 22.49 -23.87 -11.35
N ASN A 286 22.93 -24.03 -10.10
CA ASN A 286 22.69 -25.23 -9.31
C ASN A 286 21.82 -24.90 -8.08
N CYS A 287 21.39 -25.91 -7.34
CA CYS A 287 20.68 -25.69 -6.10
C CYS A 287 20.97 -26.74 -5.02
N ILE A 288 20.71 -26.33 -3.78
CA ILE A 288 20.94 -27.10 -2.56
C ILE A 288 19.61 -27.25 -1.85
N ASP A 289 19.27 -28.49 -1.50
CA ASP A 289 18.07 -28.81 -0.74
C ASP A 289 16.73 -28.31 -1.33
N LEU A 290 16.67 -28.01 -2.63
CA LEU A 290 15.45 -27.64 -3.33
C LEU A 290 14.88 -28.83 -4.10
N ILE A 291 13.56 -28.91 -4.22
CA ILE A 291 12.95 -29.81 -5.21
C ILE A 291 13.03 -29.12 -6.57
N ILE A 292 13.59 -29.82 -7.55
CA ILE A 292 13.68 -29.37 -8.93
C ILE A 292 12.57 -30.02 -9.73
N THR A 293 11.78 -29.22 -10.44
CA THR A 293 10.75 -29.72 -11.33
C THR A 293 10.82 -29.10 -12.71
N ARG A 294 10.41 -29.89 -13.71
CA ARG A 294 10.24 -29.42 -15.08
C ARG A 294 8.79 -29.59 -15.51
N PRO A 295 8.04 -28.49 -15.67
CA PRO A 295 6.71 -28.50 -16.25
C PRO A 295 6.67 -29.22 -17.60
N LYS A 296 5.66 -30.06 -17.83
CA LYS A 296 5.43 -30.66 -19.14
C LYS A 296 4.79 -29.62 -20.07
N GLU A 297 5.47 -29.37 -21.19
CA GLU A 297 4.97 -28.49 -22.25
C GLU A 297 3.56 -28.86 -22.70
N ASN A 298 2.79 -27.85 -23.10
CA ASN A 298 1.40 -27.97 -23.54
C ASN A 298 0.41 -28.55 -22.50
N LEU A 299 0.86 -28.86 -21.29
CA LEU A 299 0.01 -29.40 -20.22
C LEU A 299 -0.06 -28.46 -19.02
N ILE A 300 1.08 -27.89 -18.60
CA ILE A 300 1.10 -26.98 -17.46
C ILE A 300 2.07 -25.82 -17.68
N ASN A 301 1.56 -24.60 -17.52
CA ASN A 301 2.36 -23.39 -17.57
C ASN A 301 3.12 -23.22 -16.23
N PRO A 302 4.44 -22.96 -16.25
CA PRO A 302 5.23 -22.74 -15.04
C PRO A 302 4.68 -21.64 -14.12
N ARG A 303 4.12 -20.54 -14.66
CA ARG A 303 3.55 -19.43 -13.88
C ARG A 303 2.26 -19.82 -13.18
N TYR A 304 1.38 -20.55 -13.87
CA TYR A 304 0.18 -21.11 -13.22
C TYR A 304 0.58 -22.03 -12.06
N LEU A 305 1.54 -22.93 -12.29
CA LEU A 305 2.04 -23.85 -11.28
C LEU A 305 2.58 -23.12 -10.05
N VAL A 306 3.49 -22.16 -10.26
CA VAL A 306 4.09 -21.39 -9.17
C VAL A 306 3.06 -20.57 -8.41
N PHE A 307 2.14 -19.90 -9.11
CA PHE A 307 1.09 -19.11 -8.45
C PHE A 307 0.14 -20.00 -7.63
N PHE A 308 -0.25 -21.15 -8.17
CA PHE A 308 -1.06 -22.15 -7.46
C PHE A 308 -0.41 -22.56 -6.14
N PHE A 309 0.86 -22.96 -6.16
CA PHE A 309 1.54 -23.46 -4.95
C PHE A 309 1.83 -22.36 -3.93
N ASN A 310 2.05 -21.13 -4.38
CA ASN A 310 2.24 -19.98 -3.49
C ASN A 310 0.93 -19.41 -2.92
N SER A 311 -0.23 -19.81 -3.46
CA SER A 311 -1.54 -19.46 -2.91
C SER A 311 -1.78 -20.08 -1.53
N ASP A 312 -2.72 -19.53 -0.77
CA ASP A 312 -3.08 -20.06 0.55
C ASP A 312 -3.56 -21.52 0.47
N ILE A 313 -4.21 -21.89 -0.64
CA ILE A 313 -4.70 -23.23 -0.89
C ILE A 313 -3.54 -24.18 -1.21
N GLY A 314 -2.63 -23.77 -2.10
CA GLY A 314 -1.42 -24.52 -2.42
C GLY A 314 -0.58 -24.80 -1.17
N LYS A 315 -0.39 -23.79 -0.32
CA LYS A 315 0.31 -23.95 0.97
C LYS A 315 -0.37 -24.95 1.90
N ARG A 316 -1.70 -24.89 2.05
CA ARG A 316 -2.44 -25.88 2.86
C ARG A 316 -2.30 -27.29 2.31
N ILE A 317 -2.37 -27.45 0.99
CA ILE A 317 -2.17 -28.74 0.31
C ILE A 317 -0.77 -29.27 0.62
N VAL A 318 0.27 -28.44 0.48
CA VAL A 318 1.64 -28.84 0.84
C VAL A 318 1.72 -29.24 2.32
N SER A 319 1.23 -28.41 3.25
CA SER A 319 1.28 -28.69 4.69
C SER A 319 0.56 -29.98 5.09
N SER A 320 -0.55 -30.33 4.41
CA SER A 320 -1.27 -31.59 4.66
C SER A 320 -0.54 -32.84 4.14
N ASN A 321 0.44 -32.66 3.26
CA ASN A 321 1.25 -33.72 2.65
C ASN A 321 2.71 -33.71 3.14
N GLU A 322 3.03 -32.91 4.16
CA GLU A 322 4.33 -32.93 4.81
C GLU A 322 4.52 -34.24 5.59
N VAL A 323 5.69 -34.88 5.41
CA VAL A 323 6.03 -36.15 6.06
C VAL A 323 7.20 -35.93 7.01
N GLY A 324 7.18 -36.60 8.18
CA GLY A 324 8.21 -36.51 9.21
C GLY A 324 7.67 -35.95 10.54
N GLY A 325 8.35 -36.27 11.65
CA GLY A 325 8.01 -35.79 13.00
C GLY A 325 8.31 -34.30 13.20
N ILE A 326 9.34 -33.96 13.97
CA ILE A 326 9.66 -32.56 14.36
C ILE A 326 10.06 -31.68 13.17
N GLN A 327 10.60 -32.25 12.08
CA GLN A 327 10.86 -31.55 10.82
C GLN A 327 9.91 -32.05 9.73
N LYS A 328 9.03 -31.15 9.29
CA LYS A 328 8.08 -31.37 8.21
C LYS A 328 8.76 -31.14 6.87
N HIS A 329 8.86 -32.16 6.02
CA HIS A 329 9.45 -32.03 4.69
C HIS A 329 8.38 -32.26 3.60
N PHE A 330 8.31 -31.35 2.64
CA PHE A 330 7.66 -31.61 1.36
C PHE A 330 8.67 -32.31 0.47
N ASN A 331 8.51 -33.61 0.23
CA ASN A 331 9.50 -34.42 -0.48
C ASN A 331 9.08 -34.73 -1.93
N VAL A 332 10.04 -35.21 -2.72
CA VAL A 332 9.82 -35.61 -4.12
C VAL A 332 8.66 -36.61 -4.27
N SER A 333 8.52 -37.55 -3.34
CA SER A 333 7.47 -38.57 -3.40
C SER A 333 6.07 -38.01 -3.16
N ALA A 334 5.95 -37.01 -2.28
CA ALA A 334 4.71 -36.30 -2.03
C ALA A 334 4.30 -35.51 -3.27
N LEU A 335 5.22 -34.72 -3.86
CA LEU A 335 4.92 -33.94 -5.07
C LEU A 335 4.56 -34.82 -6.27
N LYS A 336 5.20 -35.98 -6.44
CA LYS A 336 4.86 -36.97 -7.46
C LYS A 336 3.41 -37.43 -7.40
N LYS A 337 2.92 -37.72 -6.18
CA LYS A 337 1.57 -38.24 -5.93
C LYS A 337 0.52 -37.14 -5.84
N LEU A 338 0.94 -35.91 -5.55
CA LEU A 338 0.05 -34.79 -5.34
C LEU A 338 -0.80 -34.52 -6.58
N LYS A 339 -2.11 -34.50 -6.39
CA LYS A 339 -3.08 -34.21 -7.45
C LYS A 339 -3.52 -32.75 -7.35
N ILE A 340 -3.44 -32.03 -8.45
CA ILE A 340 -3.94 -30.65 -8.57
C ILE A 340 -4.88 -30.52 -9.77
N PRO A 341 -5.82 -29.56 -9.76
CA PRO A 341 -6.61 -29.27 -10.95
C PRO A 341 -5.73 -28.70 -12.06
N ILE A 342 -5.97 -29.17 -13.29
CA ILE A 342 -5.29 -28.75 -14.50
C ILE A 342 -6.32 -28.11 -15.43
N PRO A 343 -6.46 -26.78 -15.40
CA PRO A 343 -7.25 -26.03 -16.38
C PRO A 343 -6.67 -26.18 -17.80
N PRO A 344 -7.43 -25.83 -18.85
CA PRO A 344 -6.91 -25.75 -20.22
C PRO A 344 -5.64 -24.88 -20.31
N ILE A 345 -4.66 -25.33 -21.11
CA ILE A 345 -3.35 -24.67 -21.21
C ILE A 345 -3.48 -23.23 -21.75
N GLU A 346 -4.48 -22.98 -22.58
CA GLU A 346 -4.79 -21.66 -23.14
C GLU A 346 -5.15 -20.66 -22.03
N LEU A 347 -5.96 -21.06 -21.05
CA LEU A 347 -6.30 -20.21 -19.90
C LEU A 347 -5.10 -19.99 -18.97
N GLN A 348 -4.27 -21.03 -18.78
CA GLN A 348 -3.03 -20.90 -18.01
C GLN A 348 -2.07 -19.90 -18.66
N ASN A 349 -1.94 -19.93 -19.99
CA ASN A 349 -1.11 -19.00 -20.75
C ASN A 349 -1.66 -17.56 -20.70
N GLN A 350 -2.99 -17.39 -20.78
CA GLN A 350 -3.62 -16.07 -20.58
C GLN A 350 -3.30 -15.50 -19.20
N PHE A 351 -3.42 -16.31 -18.15
CA PHE A 351 -3.05 -15.90 -16.80
C PHE A 351 -1.56 -15.56 -16.71
N ALA A 352 -0.69 -16.35 -17.35
CA ALA A 352 0.75 -16.10 -17.37
C ALA A 352 1.07 -14.72 -17.99
N THR A 353 0.41 -14.32 -19.07
CA THR A 353 0.56 -12.98 -19.68
C THR A 353 0.08 -11.87 -18.76
N ILE A 354 -1.01 -12.08 -18.01
CA ILE A 354 -1.49 -11.11 -17.01
C ILE A 354 -0.45 -10.93 -15.91
N VAL A 355 0.10 -12.05 -15.38
CA VAL A 355 1.16 -12.03 -14.36
C VAL A 355 2.38 -11.25 -14.85
N GLU A 356 2.86 -11.50 -16.08
CA GLU A 356 4.01 -10.76 -16.64
C GLU A 356 3.78 -9.25 -16.66
N LYS A 357 2.61 -8.80 -17.12
CA LYS A 357 2.28 -7.37 -17.18
C LYS A 357 2.21 -6.75 -15.79
N VAL A 358 1.60 -7.44 -14.83
CA VAL A 358 1.46 -6.95 -13.46
C VAL A 358 2.81 -6.89 -12.76
N GLU A 359 3.67 -7.90 -12.92
CA GLU A 359 5.02 -7.89 -12.35
C GLU A 359 5.90 -6.79 -12.97
N SER A 360 5.75 -6.47 -14.26
CA SER A 360 6.42 -5.32 -14.87
C SER A 360 5.97 -4.01 -14.24
N LEU A 361 4.66 -3.79 -14.15
CA LEU A 361 4.09 -2.57 -13.54
C LEU A 361 4.48 -2.44 -12.06
N LYS A 362 4.54 -3.57 -11.34
CA LYS A 362 4.97 -3.61 -9.94
C LYS A 362 6.42 -3.13 -9.79
N LYS A 363 7.34 -3.57 -10.66
CA LYS A 363 8.73 -3.10 -10.64
C LYS A 363 8.83 -1.60 -10.88
N GLU A 364 8.06 -1.05 -11.82
CA GLU A 364 8.00 0.40 -12.06
C GLU A 364 7.49 1.15 -10.82
N TYR A 365 6.47 0.62 -10.15
CA TYR A 365 5.92 1.22 -8.94
C TYR A 365 6.89 1.13 -7.74
N GLU A 366 7.63 0.04 -7.62
CA GLU A 366 8.68 -0.12 -6.61
C GLU A 366 9.84 0.87 -6.84
N ALA A 367 10.25 1.09 -8.09
CA ALA A 367 11.25 2.10 -8.43
C ALA A 367 10.74 3.53 -8.12
N SER A 368 9.51 3.86 -8.55
CA SER A 368 8.87 5.14 -8.23
C SER A 368 8.73 5.36 -6.73
N LEU A 369 8.43 4.31 -5.96
CA LEU A 369 8.36 4.39 -4.50
C LEU A 369 9.71 4.78 -3.90
N GLN A 370 10.80 4.17 -4.36
CA GLN A 370 12.14 4.49 -3.89
C GLN A 370 12.52 5.95 -4.21
N GLU A 371 12.15 6.45 -5.39
CA GLU A 371 12.35 7.86 -5.77
C GLU A 371 11.57 8.81 -4.85
N LEU A 372 10.30 8.50 -4.56
CA LEU A 372 9.47 9.28 -3.64
C LEU A 372 10.04 9.31 -2.21
N GLU A 373 10.52 8.17 -1.71
CA GLU A 373 11.14 8.07 -0.38
C GLU A 373 12.45 8.88 -0.32
N ASN A 374 13.28 8.84 -1.37
CA ASN A 374 14.49 9.67 -1.48
C ASN A 374 14.16 11.17 -1.55
N MET A 375 13.13 11.53 -2.32
CA MET A 375 12.65 12.91 -2.44
C MET A 375 12.16 13.43 -1.09
N TYR A 376 11.33 12.66 -0.38
CA TYR A 376 10.87 12.99 0.96
C TYR A 376 12.04 13.20 1.92
N GLY A 377 13.02 12.28 1.93
CA GLY A 377 14.21 12.41 2.76
C GLY A 377 14.98 13.71 2.50
N THR A 378 15.13 14.08 1.22
CA THR A 378 15.80 15.32 0.82
C THR A 378 15.00 16.56 1.23
N LEU A 379 13.68 16.57 1.01
CA LEU A 379 12.80 17.68 1.39
C LEU A 379 12.77 17.89 2.90
N SER A 380 12.64 16.81 3.67
CA SER A 380 12.64 16.82 5.13
C SER A 380 13.95 17.39 5.66
N GLN A 381 15.11 16.90 5.17
CA GLN A 381 16.41 17.43 5.59
C GLN A 381 16.57 18.92 5.30
N LYS A 382 16.18 19.39 4.10
CA LYS A 382 16.25 20.82 3.75
C LYS A 382 15.28 21.66 4.58
N ALA A 383 14.07 21.15 4.83
CA ALA A 383 13.06 21.83 5.63
C ALA A 383 13.55 22.06 7.06
N PHE A 384 14.07 21.03 7.72
CA PHE A 384 14.50 21.10 9.13
C PHE A 384 15.87 21.77 9.33
N LYS A 385 16.62 22.03 8.24
CA LYS A 385 17.81 22.91 8.25
C LYS A 385 17.50 24.37 7.88
N GLY A 386 16.28 24.67 7.42
CA GLY A 386 15.91 26.00 6.92
C GLY A 386 16.51 26.34 5.56
N GLU A 387 16.92 25.33 4.80
CA GLU A 387 17.49 25.45 3.44
C GLU A 387 16.42 25.33 2.34
N LEU A 388 15.18 24.98 2.71
CA LEU A 388 14.08 24.81 1.77
C LEU A 388 13.59 26.17 1.25
N ASN A 389 13.59 26.35 -0.08
CA ASN A 389 13.04 27.56 -0.69
C ASN A 389 11.51 27.48 -0.75
N LEU A 390 10.84 28.19 0.15
CA LEU A 390 9.39 28.18 0.30
C LEU A 390 8.65 29.21 -0.57
N SER A 391 9.38 30.08 -1.30
CA SER A 391 8.77 31.12 -2.15
C SER A 391 7.91 30.59 -3.30
N LYS A 392 8.13 29.32 -3.70
CA LYS A 392 7.40 28.66 -4.79
C LYS A 392 6.17 27.86 -4.32
N VAL A 393 5.91 27.83 -3.02
CA VAL A 393 4.85 27.01 -2.41
C VAL A 393 3.59 27.86 -2.31
N ASN A 394 2.65 27.64 -3.22
CA ASN A 394 1.42 28.42 -3.28
C ASN A 394 0.42 27.92 -2.22
N LEU A 395 0.16 28.74 -1.20
CA LEU A 395 -0.80 28.50 -0.12
C LEU A 395 -2.24 28.70 -0.62
N LYS A 396 -2.70 27.90 -1.59
CA LYS A 396 -4.09 28.01 -2.08
C LYS A 396 -5.11 27.29 -1.18
N SER A 397 -4.68 26.54 -0.17
CA SER A 397 -5.55 25.66 0.63
C SER A 397 -5.88 26.11 2.06
N TYR A 398 -5.31 27.21 2.57
CA TYR A 398 -5.65 27.70 3.91
C TYR A 398 -6.27 29.10 3.85
N LYS A 399 -7.59 29.20 4.07
CA LYS A 399 -8.18 30.42 4.62
C LYS A 399 -7.63 30.55 6.04
N VAL A 400 -6.56 31.30 6.22
CA VAL A 400 -6.14 31.73 7.54
C VAL A 400 -7.17 32.75 8.01
N GLU A 401 -8.20 32.32 8.75
CA GLU A 401 -8.95 33.24 9.60
C GLU A 401 -8.03 33.63 10.76
N LEU A 402 -7.14 34.59 10.51
CA LEU A 402 -6.52 35.37 11.57
C LEU A 402 -7.69 36.03 12.32
N LYS A 403 -8.01 35.57 13.53
CA LYS A 403 -8.88 36.32 14.44
C LYS A 403 -8.13 37.58 14.89
N THR A 404 -8.12 38.60 14.05
CA THR A 404 -7.63 39.92 14.40
C THR A 404 -8.69 40.62 15.25
N HIS A 405 -8.55 40.53 16.56
CA HIS A 405 -9.14 41.51 17.46
C HIS A 405 -8.19 42.71 17.60
N VAL A 406 -8.21 43.65 16.65
CA VAL A 406 -7.82 45.05 16.93
C VAL A 406 -8.58 46.00 16.00
N ALA A 407 -9.16 47.03 16.60
CA ALA A 407 -9.90 48.12 15.96
C ALA A 407 -8.98 49.06 15.13
N GLY A 408 -9.55 49.63 14.06
CA GLY A 408 -9.13 50.94 13.54
C GLY A 408 -8.26 50.96 12.27
N SER A 409 -8.90 51.34 11.16
CA SER A 409 -8.45 52.29 10.13
C SER A 409 -7.29 51.99 9.15
N LEU A 410 -7.68 52.14 7.87
CA LEU A 410 -6.98 52.69 6.67
C LEU A 410 -6.11 51.76 5.81
N GLU A 411 -6.63 51.50 4.60
CA GLU A 411 -5.90 51.04 3.41
C GLU A 411 -4.88 52.09 2.93
N PRO A 412 -3.85 51.64 2.20
CA PRO A 412 -3.49 52.33 0.97
C PRO A 412 -3.33 51.39 -0.24
N GLN A 413 -3.79 51.93 -1.38
CA GLN A 413 -3.72 51.40 -2.73
C GLN A 413 -2.29 51.38 -3.28
N ILE A 414 -1.97 50.40 -4.14
CA ILE A 414 -0.91 50.51 -5.14
C ILE A 414 -1.47 50.03 -6.49
N GLU A 415 -1.49 50.95 -7.45
CA GLU A 415 -1.77 50.75 -8.88
C GLU A 415 -0.61 50.04 -9.58
N VAL A 416 -0.92 49.19 -10.58
CA VAL A 416 0.03 48.85 -11.65
C VAL A 416 -0.70 48.90 -13.00
N GLU A 417 -0.18 49.74 -13.90
CA GLU A 417 -0.62 50.00 -15.27
C GLU A 417 -0.34 48.82 -16.24
N ASN A 418 -1.39 48.33 -16.93
CA ASN A 418 -1.60 48.18 -18.40
C ASN A 418 -0.37 48.06 -19.35
N LEU A 419 -0.22 47.16 -20.35
CA LEU A 419 -1.06 46.51 -21.42
C LEU A 419 -0.13 45.55 -22.26
N PRO A 420 -0.51 44.80 -23.36
CA PRO A 420 -1.73 44.83 -24.18
C PRO A 420 -2.40 43.49 -24.59
N VAL A 421 -3.74 43.61 -24.71
CA VAL A 421 -4.75 43.06 -25.65
C VAL A 421 -4.33 42.04 -26.73
N PHE A 422 -4.98 40.87 -26.70
CA PHE A 422 -5.51 40.21 -27.91
C PHE A 422 -7.04 40.20 -27.87
N SER A 423 -7.61 40.32 -29.07
CA SER A 423 -8.96 40.74 -29.38
C SER A 423 -9.99 39.61 -29.47
N GLU A 424 -11.19 39.94 -28.98
CA GLU A 424 -12.55 39.57 -29.43
C GLU A 424 -13.12 38.15 -29.29
N LYS A 425 -14.18 38.14 -28.46
CA LYS A 425 -15.36 37.25 -28.37
C LYS A 425 -15.19 35.89 -27.69
N GLU A 426 -14.97 35.93 -26.39
CA GLU A 426 -15.43 34.86 -25.49
C GLU A 426 -16.81 35.23 -24.94
N LYS A 427 -17.82 34.43 -25.28
CA LYS A 427 -19.14 34.43 -24.61
C LYS A 427 -18.83 34.07 -23.15
N TYR A 428 -19.06 34.99 -22.21
CA TYR A 428 -18.79 34.70 -20.80
C TYR A 428 -19.71 33.56 -20.34
N ILE A 429 -19.16 32.57 -19.62
CA ILE A 429 -19.86 31.40 -19.07
C ILE A 429 -21.15 31.78 -18.31
N LYS A 430 -21.15 32.96 -17.70
CA LYS A 430 -22.26 33.55 -16.93
C LYS A 430 -23.48 33.97 -17.77
N ASP A 431 -23.34 34.02 -19.10
CA ASP A 431 -24.41 34.37 -20.03
C ASP A 431 -24.91 33.17 -20.86
N MET A 432 -24.45 31.95 -20.53
CA MET A 432 -24.94 30.71 -21.17
C MET A 432 -26.15 30.16 -20.43
N SER A 433 -27.12 29.66 -21.19
CA SER A 433 -28.24 28.89 -20.65
C SER A 433 -27.77 27.49 -20.19
N LEU A 434 -28.46 26.88 -19.22
CA LEU A 434 -28.04 25.61 -18.59
C LEU A 434 -27.98 24.45 -19.61
N ASP A 435 -28.86 24.45 -20.59
CA ASP A 435 -28.88 23.56 -21.75
C ASP A 435 -27.70 23.81 -22.70
N GLU A 436 -27.35 25.08 -23.00
CA GLU A 436 -26.16 25.43 -23.78
C GLU A 436 -24.84 25.05 -23.07
N TYR A 437 -24.80 25.09 -21.73
CA TYR A 437 -23.57 24.81 -20.96
C TYR A 437 -23.35 23.32 -20.68
N TYR A 438 -24.41 22.57 -20.35
CA TYR A 438 -24.30 21.14 -20.00
C TYR A 438 -24.68 20.18 -21.13
N GLY A 439 -25.32 20.66 -22.21
CA GLY A 439 -25.74 19.85 -23.35
C GLY A 439 -26.81 18.82 -23.01
N ILE A 440 -27.64 19.07 -21.99
CA ILE A 440 -28.70 18.15 -21.53
C ILE A 440 -30.07 18.83 -21.68
N PRO A 441 -31.06 18.21 -22.36
CA PRO A 441 -32.40 18.78 -22.52
C PRO A 441 -33.09 19.05 -21.17
N GLU A 442 -33.83 20.16 -21.06
CA GLU A 442 -34.55 20.58 -19.85
C GLU A 442 -35.51 19.49 -19.31
N GLU A 443 -36.06 18.67 -20.19
CA GLU A 443 -36.94 17.54 -19.84
C GLU A 443 -36.24 16.48 -18.95
N ILE A 444 -34.92 16.33 -19.06
CA ILE A 444 -34.13 15.41 -18.23
C ILE A 444 -33.84 16.06 -16.86
N ILE A 445 -33.53 17.35 -16.83
CA ILE A 445 -33.27 18.10 -15.60
C ILE A 445 -34.54 18.16 -14.74
N ALA A 446 -35.70 18.43 -15.35
CA ALA A 446 -36.99 18.45 -14.66
C ALA A 446 -37.39 17.09 -14.07
N LYS A 447 -36.89 15.99 -14.64
CA LYS A 447 -37.23 14.63 -14.22
C LYS A 447 -36.28 14.06 -13.17
N TYR A 448 -35.02 14.51 -13.14
CA TYR A 448 -33.96 13.88 -12.33
C TYR A 448 -33.13 14.85 -11.47
N GLY A 449 -33.34 16.17 -11.54
CA GLY A 449 -32.57 17.17 -10.79
C GLY A 449 -31.28 17.62 -11.51
N SER A 450 -30.57 18.60 -10.94
CA SER A 450 -29.31 19.11 -11.52
C SER A 450 -28.14 18.13 -11.27
N ILE A 451 -27.11 18.16 -12.12
CA ILE A 451 -25.90 17.32 -11.95
C ILE A 451 -25.18 17.60 -10.62
N GLU A 452 -25.30 18.82 -10.09
CA GLU A 452 -24.72 19.22 -8.80
C GLU A 452 -25.31 18.42 -7.64
N GLU A 453 -26.56 17.95 -7.74
CA GLU A 453 -27.19 17.10 -6.73
C GLU A 453 -26.76 15.63 -6.83
N HIS A 454 -26.10 15.22 -7.92
CA HIS A 454 -25.68 13.84 -8.20
C HIS A 454 -24.17 13.64 -8.27
N HIS A 455 -23.37 14.60 -7.81
CA HIS A 455 -21.89 14.54 -7.81
C HIS A 455 -21.29 13.36 -7.01
N GLN A 456 -22.10 12.63 -6.22
CA GLN A 456 -21.71 11.41 -5.51
C GLN A 456 -22.31 10.13 -6.12
N ASN A 457 -23.11 10.24 -7.18
CA ASN A 457 -23.76 9.11 -7.84
C ASN A 457 -22.97 8.65 -9.07
N TRP A 458 -21.79 8.09 -8.80
CA TRP A 458 -20.83 7.61 -9.80
C TRP A 458 -21.40 6.62 -10.81
N GLU A 459 -22.43 5.86 -10.41
CA GLU A 459 -23.15 4.94 -11.29
C GLU A 459 -23.84 5.67 -12.46
N PHE A 460 -24.33 6.90 -12.22
CA PHE A 460 -24.96 7.74 -13.25
C PHE A 460 -23.94 8.30 -14.24
N LEU A 461 -22.79 8.77 -13.76
CA LEU A 461 -21.71 9.29 -14.60
C LEU A 461 -21.12 8.22 -15.51
N LEU A 462 -20.90 7.01 -14.99
CA LEU A 462 -20.40 5.90 -15.80
C LEU A 462 -21.44 5.46 -16.85
N LYS A 463 -22.75 5.46 -16.54
CA LYS A 463 -23.79 5.13 -17.55
C LYS A 463 -23.76 6.04 -18.79
N LYS A 464 -23.43 7.33 -18.64
CA LYS A 464 -23.34 8.30 -19.75
C LYS A 464 -22.22 7.98 -20.74
N PHE A 465 -21.05 7.53 -20.26
CA PHE A 465 -19.86 7.33 -21.10
C PHE A 465 -19.70 5.91 -21.64
N PHE A 466 -20.26 4.93 -20.94
CA PHE A 466 -20.26 3.54 -21.36
C PHE A 466 -21.53 3.18 -22.16
N HIS A 467 -22.35 4.18 -22.53
CA HIS A 467 -23.55 3.95 -23.33
C HIS A 467 -23.15 3.51 -24.73
N ASN A 468 -23.22 2.20 -24.94
CA ASN A 468 -23.09 1.47 -26.21
C ASN A 468 -21.67 1.30 -26.78
N SER A 469 -20.60 1.45 -26.00
CA SER A 469 -19.22 1.24 -26.49
C SER A 469 -18.31 0.55 -25.46
N TYR A 470 -17.42 -0.31 -25.95
CA TYR A 470 -16.34 -0.94 -25.18
C TYR A 470 -15.26 0.09 -24.87
N VAL A 471 -14.80 0.15 -23.63
CA VAL A 471 -13.72 1.05 -23.21
C VAL A 471 -12.47 0.25 -22.88
N ASP A 472 -11.38 0.52 -23.59
CA ASP A 472 -10.06 -0.02 -23.24
C ASP A 472 -9.61 0.55 -21.89
N LEU A 473 -9.25 -0.35 -20.97
CA LEU A 473 -8.78 -0.02 -19.63
C LEU A 473 -7.50 0.83 -19.65
N SER A 474 -6.71 0.76 -20.72
CA SER A 474 -5.53 1.63 -20.91
C SER A 474 -5.89 3.10 -21.14
N LYS A 475 -7.13 3.39 -21.55
CA LYS A 475 -7.64 4.74 -21.84
C LYS A 475 -8.41 5.34 -20.68
N LEU A 476 -8.31 4.76 -19.49
CA LEU A 476 -9.03 5.25 -18.31
C LEU A 476 -8.65 6.71 -18.00
N GLU A 477 -7.38 7.06 -18.20
CA GLU A 477 -6.84 8.41 -18.01
C GLU A 477 -7.38 9.40 -19.04
N ASP A 478 -7.45 8.99 -20.31
CA ASP A 478 -8.04 9.81 -21.37
C ASP A 478 -9.53 10.09 -21.11
N ILE A 479 -10.25 9.11 -20.56
CA ILE A 479 -11.68 9.25 -20.21
C ILE A 479 -11.83 10.14 -18.98
N TYR A 480 -10.96 9.97 -17.99
CA TYR A 480 -10.82 10.89 -16.87
C TYR A 480 -10.64 12.32 -17.34
N HIS A 481 -9.68 12.58 -18.22
CA HIS A 481 -9.45 13.92 -18.75
C HIS A 481 -10.66 14.45 -19.52
N LYS A 482 -11.35 13.63 -20.31
CA LYS A 482 -12.60 14.05 -20.99
C LYS A 482 -13.73 14.41 -20.03
N LEU A 483 -13.87 13.69 -18.91
CA LEU A 483 -14.89 13.96 -17.90
C LEU A 483 -14.60 15.22 -17.09
N PHE A 484 -13.34 15.49 -16.76
CA PHE A 484 -12.96 16.64 -15.92
C PHE A 484 -12.73 17.94 -16.69
N TYR A 485 -12.41 17.88 -17.98
CA TYR A 485 -12.33 19.09 -18.81
C TYR A 485 -13.71 19.76 -19.01
N GLN A 486 -14.80 19.04 -18.75
CA GLN A 486 -16.18 19.54 -18.89
C GLN A 486 -16.87 19.88 -17.55
N GLY A 487 -16.25 19.57 -16.40
CA GLY A 487 -16.82 19.83 -15.08
C GLY A 487 -15.69 20.13 -14.10
N GLY A 488 -15.34 21.40 -13.95
CA GLY A 488 -14.23 21.81 -13.11
C GLY A 488 -14.53 21.63 -11.62
N HIS A 489 -14.02 20.57 -11.00
CA HIS A 489 -13.84 20.41 -9.54
C HIS A 489 -12.72 19.41 -9.20
N ASP A 490 -12.21 19.52 -7.95
CA ASP A 490 -11.05 18.83 -7.36
C ASP A 490 -11.27 17.32 -7.10
N PHE A 491 -10.97 16.48 -8.08
CA PHE A 491 -10.86 15.04 -7.89
C PHE A 491 -9.62 14.54 -8.59
N GLU A 492 -8.79 13.72 -7.94
CA GLU A 492 -7.55 13.20 -8.54
C GLU A 492 -7.83 11.94 -9.37
N PHE A 493 -7.08 11.73 -10.47
CA PHE A 493 -7.21 10.54 -11.32
C PHE A 493 -7.08 9.23 -10.55
N GLU A 494 -6.27 9.20 -9.50
CA GLU A 494 -6.09 8.03 -8.66
C GLU A 494 -7.35 7.65 -7.87
N ASP A 495 -8.15 8.63 -7.43
CA ASP A 495 -9.38 8.37 -6.68
C ASP A 495 -10.47 7.82 -7.62
N TRP A 496 -10.52 8.30 -8.87
CA TRP A 496 -11.35 7.70 -9.92
C TRP A 496 -10.96 6.26 -10.20
N LYS A 497 -9.67 6.05 -10.41
CA LYS A 497 -9.12 4.75 -10.76
C LYS A 497 -9.42 3.74 -9.65
N ALA A 498 -9.23 4.13 -8.38
CA ALA A 498 -9.60 3.34 -7.22
C ALA A 498 -11.09 2.97 -7.22
N PHE A 499 -11.98 3.94 -7.49
CA PHE A 499 -13.42 3.70 -7.56
C PHE A 499 -13.79 2.66 -8.64
N VAL A 500 -13.22 2.76 -9.84
CA VAL A 500 -13.49 1.79 -10.93
C VAL A 500 -13.08 0.38 -10.54
N PHE A 501 -11.91 0.21 -9.91
CA PHE A 501 -11.44 -1.09 -9.45
C PHE A 501 -12.22 -1.63 -8.25
N GLU A 502 -12.64 -0.76 -7.34
CA GLU A 502 -13.53 -1.14 -6.23
C GLU A 502 -14.87 -1.65 -6.77
N GLU A 503 -15.47 -0.97 -7.74
CA GLU A 503 -16.73 -1.39 -8.35
C GLU A 503 -16.61 -2.76 -9.04
N LEU A 504 -15.52 -2.99 -9.80
CA LEU A 504 -15.25 -4.29 -10.43
C LEU A 504 -15.09 -5.44 -9.42
N SER A 505 -14.71 -5.13 -8.18
CA SER A 505 -14.53 -6.13 -7.13
C SER A 505 -15.83 -6.57 -6.45
N LYS A 506 -16.95 -5.86 -6.68
CA LYS A 506 -18.25 -6.14 -6.04
C LYS A 506 -18.92 -7.39 -6.63
N SER A 507 -19.56 -8.18 -5.75
CA SER A 507 -20.29 -9.40 -6.15
C SER A 507 -21.51 -9.14 -7.05
N LYS A 508 -22.07 -7.93 -7.00
CA LYS A 508 -23.10 -7.41 -7.90
C LYS A 508 -22.63 -6.11 -8.54
N SER A 509 -21.54 -6.18 -9.31
CA SER A 509 -21.00 -5.02 -10.01
C SER A 509 -21.87 -4.58 -11.19
N PHE A 510 -22.05 -3.28 -11.37
CA PHE A 510 -22.63 -2.73 -12.60
C PHE A 510 -21.61 -2.55 -13.72
N LEU A 511 -20.32 -2.70 -13.42
CA LEU A 511 -19.24 -2.80 -14.41
C LEU A 511 -18.82 -4.26 -14.61
N LYS A 512 -18.46 -4.60 -15.84
CA LYS A 512 -17.84 -5.87 -16.21
C LYS A 512 -16.59 -5.60 -17.01
N GLN A 513 -15.58 -6.42 -16.77
CA GLN A 513 -14.43 -6.50 -17.66
C GLN A 513 -14.58 -7.70 -18.59
N LYS A 514 -14.16 -7.54 -19.83
CA LYS A 514 -14.08 -8.60 -20.83
C LYS A 514 -12.76 -8.47 -21.56
N PHE A 515 -12.04 -9.57 -21.69
CA PHE A 515 -10.85 -9.59 -22.53
C PHE A 515 -11.26 -9.72 -24.01
N ASN A 516 -10.84 -8.78 -24.85
CA ASN A 516 -11.06 -8.83 -26.29
C ASN A 516 -9.89 -9.56 -26.97
N THR A 517 -10.18 -10.76 -27.48
CA THR A 517 -9.20 -11.65 -28.11
C THR A 517 -8.68 -11.15 -29.46
N LYS A 518 -9.36 -10.20 -30.11
CA LYS A 518 -8.90 -9.63 -31.39
C LYS A 518 -7.90 -8.49 -31.20
N THR A 519 -8.06 -7.71 -30.14
CA THR A 519 -7.20 -6.55 -29.84
C THR A 519 -6.19 -6.82 -28.73
N ASN A 520 -6.27 -7.97 -28.05
CA ASN A 520 -5.44 -8.32 -26.88
C ASN A 520 -5.52 -7.30 -25.73
N GLN A 521 -6.70 -6.68 -25.56
CA GLN A 521 -6.96 -5.63 -24.58
C GLN A 521 -8.07 -6.04 -23.60
N LEU A 522 -8.03 -5.48 -22.39
CA LEU A 522 -9.12 -5.57 -21.42
C LEU A 522 -10.10 -4.43 -21.69
N GLU A 523 -11.35 -4.78 -21.95
CA GLU A 523 -12.43 -3.85 -22.21
C GLU A 523 -13.41 -3.81 -21.04
N LEU A 524 -13.84 -2.61 -20.66
CA LEU A 524 -14.85 -2.36 -19.65
C LEU A 524 -16.23 -2.15 -20.30
N LEU A 525 -17.26 -2.68 -19.64
CA LEU A 525 -18.65 -2.73 -20.09
C LEU A 525 -19.59 -2.44 -18.92
N ILE A 526 -20.72 -1.77 -19.15
CA ILE A 526 -21.79 -1.69 -18.15
C ILE A 526 -22.73 -2.88 -18.31
N ASN A 527 -23.05 -3.55 -17.20
CA ASN A 527 -24.14 -4.50 -17.12
C ASN A 527 -25.46 -3.79 -17.39
N GLU A 528 -26.28 -4.30 -18.31
CA GLU A 528 -27.68 -3.86 -18.42
C GLU A 528 -28.36 -4.07 -17.06
N ILE A 529 -28.58 -2.97 -16.35
CA ILE A 529 -29.40 -2.98 -15.15
C ILE A 529 -30.83 -3.10 -15.64
N LYS A 530 -31.51 -4.20 -15.30
CA LYS A 530 -32.96 -4.30 -15.47
C LYS A 530 -33.58 -3.04 -14.85
N LYS A 531 -34.34 -2.28 -15.64
CA LYS A 531 -35.10 -1.14 -15.13
C LYS A 531 -35.84 -1.57 -13.85
N PRO A 532 -35.79 -0.77 -12.77
CA PRO A 532 -36.59 -1.04 -11.58
C PRO A 532 -38.08 -1.13 -11.93
#